data_AF-A0AAV2D505-F1
#
_entry.id   AF-A0AAV2D505-F1
#
_cell.length_a   1.000
_cell.length_b   1.000
_cell.length_c   1.000
_cell.angle_alpha   90.00
_cell.angle_beta   90.00
_cell.angle_gamma   90.00
#
_symmetry.space_group_name_H-M   'P 1'
#
loop_
_entity.id
_entity.type
_entity.pdbx_description
1 polymer ?
#
loop_
_entity_poly.entity_id
_entity_poly.type
_entity_poly.pdbx_seq_one_letter_code
_entity_poly.pdbx_strand_id
1 'polypeptide(L)'
;MLRLAANKFLGRAAASASSSRPVATRFYHENVIDHFNNPRNVGSFDKNDPAVGTGLVGAPACGDVMKLQIRVDEKTGEIVDARFKTFGCGSAIASSSVASEWVKGKQMEEVLTIKNTQIAKHLSLPPVKLHCSMLAEDAIKAAVKDYQAKRAKSNGTEAADAPLQEAAKA
;
A
#
# COMPACT_ATOMS: atom_id res chain seq x y z
N MET A 1 32.49 -62.98 56.36
CA MET A 1 33.36 -61.90 55.85
C MET A 1 32.84 -61.44 54.49
N LEU A 2 32.69 -60.12 54.35
CA LEU A 2 32.75 -59.30 53.11
C LEU A 2 31.64 -59.37 52.02
N ARG A 3 30.92 -58.24 51.96
CA ARG A 3 30.60 -57.37 50.79
C ARG A 3 29.46 -57.83 49.86
N LEU A 4 28.29 -57.19 49.92
CA LEU A 4 27.90 -55.95 49.20
C LEU A 4 28.31 -55.92 47.71
N ALA A 5 27.33 -55.98 46.80
CA ALA A 5 26.92 -54.82 46.00
C ALA A 5 25.89 -55.24 44.95
N ALA A 6 24.64 -54.81 45.12
CA ALA A 6 23.69 -54.70 44.04
C ALA A 6 24.13 -53.53 43.14
N ASN A 7 24.17 -53.71 41.82
CA ASN A 7 24.24 -52.58 40.90
C ASN A 7 23.27 -52.78 39.74
N LYS A 8 22.09 -52.19 39.92
CA LYS A 8 20.99 -52.13 38.96
C LYS A 8 21.36 -51.06 37.93
N PHE A 9 21.93 -51.48 36.80
CA PHE A 9 22.25 -50.59 35.68
C PHE A 9 20.96 -50.19 34.95
N LEU A 10 20.26 -49.19 35.48
CA LEU A 10 19.20 -48.47 34.77
C LEU A 10 19.87 -47.39 33.91
N GLY A 11 20.21 -47.75 32.66
CA GLY A 11 20.59 -46.80 31.64
C GLY A 11 19.41 -45.90 31.28
N ARG A 12 19.48 -44.63 31.69
CA ARG A 12 18.52 -43.58 31.35
C ARG A 12 18.50 -43.38 29.83
N ALA A 13 17.36 -43.63 29.19
CA ALA A 13 17.10 -43.13 27.85
C ALA A 13 17.12 -41.59 27.91
N ALA A 14 18.02 -40.96 27.16
CA ALA A 14 18.02 -39.52 26.97
C ALA A 14 16.79 -39.15 26.14
N ALA A 15 15.77 -38.59 26.79
CA ALA A 15 14.64 -37.98 26.11
C ALA A 15 15.17 -36.80 25.28
N SER A 16 15.13 -36.93 23.95
CA SER A 16 15.36 -35.82 23.03
C SER A 16 14.27 -34.78 23.26
N ALA A 17 14.63 -33.69 23.93
CA ALA A 17 13.75 -32.54 24.11
C ALA A 17 13.54 -31.88 22.74
N SER A 18 12.41 -32.19 22.11
CA SER A 18 11.88 -31.42 20.98
C SER A 18 11.73 -29.97 21.42
N SER A 19 12.68 -29.11 21.05
CA SER A 19 12.58 -27.68 21.28
C SER A 19 11.47 -27.13 20.36
N SER A 20 10.26 -27.02 20.87
CA SER A 20 9.19 -26.27 20.21
C SER A 20 9.60 -24.80 20.22
N ARG A 21 10.26 -24.36 19.15
CA ARG A 21 10.51 -22.93 18.94
C ARG A 21 9.14 -22.23 18.91
N PRO A 22 8.92 -21.18 19.71
CA PRO A 22 7.68 -20.43 19.62
C PRO A 22 7.58 -19.88 18.19
N VAL A 23 6.50 -20.22 17.49
CA VAL A 23 6.18 -19.62 16.21
C VAL A 23 5.92 -18.15 16.50
N ALA A 24 6.83 -17.27 16.08
CA ALA A 24 6.65 -15.84 16.24
C ALA A 24 5.38 -15.41 15.52
N THR A 25 4.33 -15.10 16.29
CA THR A 25 3.06 -14.61 15.77
C THR A 25 3.34 -13.27 15.09
N ARG A 26 3.19 -13.22 13.77
CA ARG A 26 3.36 -11.97 13.01
C ARG A 26 2.15 -11.09 13.27
N PHE A 27 2.32 -10.09 14.11
CA PHE A 27 1.30 -9.09 14.37
C PHE A 27 1.32 -7.99 13.31
N TYR A 28 0.15 -7.65 12.80
CA TYR A 28 -0.07 -6.40 12.08
C TYR A 28 -0.41 -5.30 13.08
N HIS A 29 0.00 -4.08 12.78
CA HIS A 29 -0.40 -2.92 13.58
C HIS A 29 -1.92 -2.72 13.47
N GLU A 30 -2.56 -2.25 14.54
CA GLU A 30 -4.03 -2.07 14.61
C GLU A 30 -4.55 -1.20 13.46
N ASN A 31 -3.86 -0.10 13.15
CA ASN A 31 -4.20 0.75 12.00
C ASN A 31 -4.23 -0.02 10.67
N VAL A 32 -3.28 -0.93 10.44
CA VAL A 32 -3.27 -1.74 9.21
C VAL A 32 -4.50 -2.66 9.18
N ILE A 33 -4.82 -3.27 10.31
CA ILE A 33 -5.98 -4.17 10.44
C ILE A 33 -7.28 -3.40 10.22
N ASP A 34 -7.41 -2.21 10.79
CA ASP A 34 -8.60 -1.37 10.67
C ASP A 34 -8.84 -0.93 9.23
N HIS A 35 -7.83 -0.37 8.55
CA HIS A 35 -7.97 0.02 7.14
C HIS A 35 -8.08 -1.18 6.19
N PHE A 36 -7.66 -2.39 6.60
CA PHE A 36 -7.85 -3.60 5.81
C PHE A 36 -9.28 -4.14 5.94
N ASN A 37 -9.83 -4.20 7.15
CA ASN A 37 -11.18 -4.71 7.40
C ASN A 37 -12.27 -3.71 7.01
N ASN A 38 -12.01 -2.42 7.23
CA ASN A 38 -12.94 -1.32 6.94
C ASN A 38 -12.27 -0.27 6.04
N PRO A 39 -11.87 -0.62 4.80
CA PRO A 39 -11.21 0.31 3.90
C PRO A 39 -12.14 1.48 3.55
N ARG A 40 -11.63 2.70 3.68
CA ARG A 40 -12.40 3.92 3.39
C ARG A 40 -12.33 4.23 1.91
N ASN A 41 -13.34 4.89 1.35
CA ASN A 41 -13.27 5.40 -0.02
C ASN A 41 -13.04 4.35 -1.13
N VAL A 42 -13.35 3.07 -0.90
CA VAL A 42 -13.30 2.07 -1.98
C VAL A 42 -14.33 2.42 -3.04
N GLY A 43 -13.91 2.43 -4.32
CA GLY A 43 -14.81 2.74 -5.42
C GLY A 43 -14.09 3.23 -6.66
N SER A 44 -14.84 3.77 -7.60
CA SER A 44 -14.28 4.39 -8.80
C SER A 44 -15.17 5.49 -9.31
N PHE A 45 -14.57 6.49 -9.94
CA PHE A 45 -15.28 7.50 -10.71
C PHE A 45 -15.26 7.16 -12.21
N ASP A 46 -16.09 7.85 -12.97
CA ASP A 46 -15.99 7.84 -14.43
C ASP A 46 -14.61 8.36 -14.86
N LYS A 47 -14.02 7.68 -15.83
CA LYS A 47 -12.70 8.04 -16.38
C LYS A 47 -12.80 9.22 -17.35
N ASN A 48 -13.99 9.45 -17.92
CA ASN A 48 -14.24 10.49 -18.90
C ASN A 48 -14.56 11.86 -18.26
N ASP A 49 -14.76 11.89 -16.94
CA ASP A 49 -15.02 13.12 -16.19
C ASP A 49 -13.76 14.02 -16.22
N PRO A 50 -13.83 15.25 -16.76
CA PRO A 50 -12.68 16.16 -16.82
C PRO A 50 -12.22 16.62 -15.44
N ALA A 51 -13.10 16.60 -14.44
CA ALA A 51 -12.78 16.94 -13.06
C ALA A 51 -12.05 15.81 -12.31
N VAL A 52 -11.84 14.65 -12.95
CA VAL A 52 -11.26 13.46 -12.32
C VAL A 52 -9.86 13.15 -12.85
N GLY A 53 -8.88 13.16 -11.95
CA GLY A 53 -7.53 12.61 -12.18
C GLY A 53 -7.48 11.13 -11.84
N THR A 54 -6.84 10.31 -12.68
CA THR A 54 -6.66 8.88 -12.47
C THR A 54 -5.19 8.48 -12.48
N GLY A 55 -4.69 7.98 -11.36
CA GLY A 55 -3.38 7.35 -11.24
C GLY A 55 -3.52 5.83 -11.21
N LEU A 56 -2.96 5.14 -12.19
CA LEU A 56 -2.81 3.69 -12.18
C LEU A 56 -1.32 3.36 -12.09
N VAL A 57 -0.93 2.69 -11.01
CA VAL A 57 0.47 2.36 -10.71
C VAL A 57 0.60 0.92 -10.25
N GLY A 58 1.82 0.39 -10.34
CA GLY A 58 2.12 -1.01 -10.01
C GLY A 58 2.07 -1.93 -11.23
N ALA A 59 2.45 -3.18 -11.03
CA ALA A 59 2.56 -4.18 -12.08
C ALA A 59 1.93 -5.49 -11.60
N PRO A 60 1.06 -6.14 -12.40
CA PRO A 60 0.47 -7.42 -12.04
C PRO A 60 1.49 -8.51 -11.72
N ALA A 61 2.65 -8.47 -12.39
CA ALA A 61 3.75 -9.41 -12.15
C ALA A 61 4.34 -9.32 -10.72
N CYS A 62 4.29 -8.14 -10.11
CA CYS A 62 4.78 -7.90 -8.75
C CYS A 62 3.71 -8.19 -7.68
N GLY A 63 2.46 -8.44 -8.10
CA GLY A 63 1.34 -8.72 -7.19
C GLY A 63 0.70 -7.50 -6.55
N ASP A 64 1.17 -6.28 -6.84
CA ASP A 64 0.60 -5.03 -6.34
C ASP A 64 0.25 -4.07 -7.49
N VAL A 65 -1.02 -3.66 -7.56
CA VAL A 65 -1.57 -2.71 -8.53
C VAL A 65 -2.57 -1.80 -7.83
N MET A 66 -2.37 -0.49 -7.91
CA MET A 66 -3.22 0.51 -7.27
C MET A 66 -3.77 1.49 -8.31
N LYS A 67 -5.08 1.67 -8.30
CA LYS A 67 -5.80 2.72 -9.01
C LYS A 67 -6.34 3.72 -8.00
N LEU A 68 -5.82 4.95 -8.02
CA LEU A 68 -6.33 6.07 -7.24
C LEU A 68 -7.00 7.07 -8.19
N GLN A 69 -8.20 7.51 -7.83
CA GLN A 69 -8.92 8.55 -8.56
C GLN A 69 -9.25 9.68 -7.61
N ILE A 70 -8.94 10.91 -8.02
CA ILE A 70 -9.23 12.14 -7.28
C ILE A 70 -10.21 12.97 -8.10
N ARG A 71 -11.20 13.56 -7.45
CA ARG A 71 -12.10 14.55 -8.03
C ARG A 71 -11.73 15.92 -7.49
N VAL A 72 -11.46 16.85 -8.38
CA VAL A 72 -10.99 18.20 -8.06
C VAL A 72 -12.09 19.20 -8.37
N ASP A 73 -12.30 20.18 -7.49
CA ASP A 73 -13.13 21.34 -7.80
C ASP A 73 -12.31 22.30 -8.66
N GLU A 74 -12.80 22.60 -9.86
CA GLU A 74 -12.12 23.46 -10.82
C GLU A 74 -11.97 24.91 -10.34
N LYS A 75 -12.84 25.36 -9.43
CA LYS A 75 -12.85 26.75 -8.95
C LYS A 75 -11.80 26.97 -7.85
N THR A 76 -11.67 26.03 -6.93
CA THR A 76 -10.79 26.14 -5.76
C THR A 76 -9.46 25.42 -5.96
N GLY A 77 -9.41 24.43 -6.86
CA GLY A 77 -8.26 23.52 -7.00
C GLY A 77 -8.16 22.49 -5.86
N GLU A 78 -9.22 22.34 -5.07
CA GLU A 78 -9.27 21.41 -3.94
C GLU A 78 -9.77 20.03 -4.36
N ILE A 79 -9.23 18.97 -3.75
CA ILE A 79 -9.71 17.60 -3.96
C ILE A 79 -10.95 17.36 -3.10
N VAL A 80 -12.13 17.35 -3.73
CA VAL A 80 -13.43 17.20 -3.05
C VAL A 80 -13.70 15.76 -2.61
N ASP A 81 -13.27 14.79 -3.41
CA ASP A 81 -13.42 13.38 -3.09
C ASP A 81 -12.32 12.55 -3.74
N ALA A 82 -12.01 11.42 -3.12
CA ALA A 82 -11.05 10.46 -3.64
C ALA A 82 -11.61 9.05 -3.50
N ARG A 83 -11.29 8.20 -4.47
CA ARG A 83 -11.67 6.79 -4.49
C ARG A 83 -10.51 5.93 -4.94
N PHE A 84 -10.41 4.73 -4.39
CA PHE A 84 -9.37 3.79 -4.81
C PHE A 84 -9.92 2.40 -5.11
N LYS A 85 -9.16 1.69 -5.95
CA LYS A 85 -9.21 0.23 -6.11
C LYS A 85 -7.79 -0.27 -6.11
N THR A 86 -7.50 -1.29 -5.32
CA THR A 86 -6.15 -1.83 -5.21
C THR A 86 -6.20 -3.35 -5.18
N PHE A 87 -5.21 -3.97 -5.79
CA PHE A 87 -4.94 -5.39 -5.71
C PHE A 87 -3.54 -5.52 -5.12
N GLY A 88 -3.41 -6.25 -4.03
CA GLY A 88 -2.14 -6.37 -3.33
C GLY A 88 -2.29 -6.94 -1.94
N CYS A 89 -1.18 -6.94 -1.20
CA CYS A 89 -1.20 -7.40 0.19
C CYS A 89 -2.00 -6.46 1.11
N GLY A 90 -2.37 -6.93 2.31
CA GLY A 90 -3.17 -6.13 3.25
C GLY A 90 -2.54 -4.77 3.60
N SER A 91 -1.21 -4.68 3.64
CA SER A 91 -0.48 -3.42 3.82
C SER A 91 -0.64 -2.45 2.64
N ALA A 92 -0.74 -2.96 1.42
CA ALA A 92 -1.04 -2.14 0.24
C ALA A 92 -2.47 -1.58 0.32
N ILE A 93 -3.45 -2.42 0.70
CA ILE A 93 -4.85 -1.97 0.91
C ILE A 93 -4.93 -0.89 1.98
N ALA A 94 -4.29 -1.11 3.13
CA ALA A 94 -4.25 -0.12 4.19
C ALA A 94 -3.58 1.19 3.74
N SER A 95 -2.46 1.11 3.02
CA SER A 95 -1.75 2.29 2.50
C SER A 95 -2.60 3.06 1.50
N SER A 96 -3.33 2.37 0.62
CA SER A 96 -4.27 2.99 -0.32
C SER A 96 -5.43 3.68 0.37
N SER A 97 -6.00 3.08 1.44
CA SER A 97 -7.06 3.71 2.23
C SER A 97 -6.58 5.00 2.88
N VAL A 98 -5.45 4.95 3.59
CA VAL A 98 -4.87 6.13 4.25
C VAL A 98 -4.58 7.23 3.24
N ALA A 99 -3.99 6.89 2.10
CA ALA A 99 -3.72 7.85 1.03
C ALA A 99 -5.01 8.52 0.53
N SER A 100 -6.08 7.76 0.31
CA SER A 100 -7.36 8.31 -0.17
C SER A 100 -8.03 9.26 0.83
N GLU A 101 -7.85 9.04 2.13
CA GLU A 101 -8.37 9.93 3.17
C GLU A 101 -7.52 11.19 3.27
N TRP A 102 -6.19 11.07 3.18
CA TRP A 102 -5.30 12.20 3.32
C TRP A 102 -5.36 13.17 2.15
N VAL A 103 -5.64 12.70 0.94
CA VAL A 103 -5.76 13.59 -0.22
C VAL A 103 -7.08 14.36 -0.25
N LYS A 104 -8.11 13.90 0.47
CA LYS A 104 -9.43 14.53 0.47
C LYS A 104 -9.39 15.82 1.30
N GLY A 105 -9.95 16.89 0.74
CA GLY A 105 -10.01 18.21 1.36
C GLY A 105 -8.69 18.99 1.35
N LYS A 106 -7.71 18.55 0.55
CA LYS A 106 -6.42 19.22 0.38
C LYS A 106 -6.29 19.84 -1.01
N GLN A 107 -5.45 20.86 -1.09
CA GLN A 107 -5.02 21.45 -2.37
C GLN A 107 -4.09 20.49 -3.12
N MET A 108 -4.09 20.58 -4.45
CA MET A 108 -3.25 19.74 -5.30
C MET A 108 -1.75 19.86 -5.00
N GLU A 109 -1.28 21.05 -4.64
CA GLU A 109 0.12 21.29 -4.30
C GLU A 109 0.49 20.65 -2.97
N GLU A 110 -0.45 20.63 -2.03
CA GLU A 110 -0.24 20.04 -0.69
C GLU A 110 -0.16 18.52 -0.78
N VAL A 111 -1.00 17.87 -1.60
CA VAL A 111 -0.97 16.41 -1.72
C VAL A 111 0.33 15.88 -2.31
N LEU A 112 1.03 16.67 -3.14
CA LEU A 112 2.35 16.31 -3.66
C LEU A 112 3.44 16.31 -2.58
N THR A 113 3.20 16.96 -1.44
CA THR A 113 4.13 16.96 -0.30
C THR A 113 4.01 15.71 0.57
N ILE A 114 2.94 14.92 0.39
CA ILE A 114 2.73 13.66 1.11
C ILE A 114 3.81 12.67 0.68
N LYS A 115 4.56 12.16 1.66
CA LYS A 115 5.65 11.20 1.42
C LYS A 115 5.30 9.81 1.93
N ASN A 116 5.85 8.80 1.28
CA ASN A 116 5.74 7.39 1.72
C ASN A 116 6.15 7.21 3.18
N THR A 117 7.14 7.96 3.67
CA THR A 117 7.64 7.85 5.05
C THR A 117 6.58 8.25 6.08
N GLN A 118 5.70 9.19 5.75
CA GLN A 118 4.59 9.59 6.62
C GLN A 118 3.54 8.49 6.70
N ILE A 119 3.17 7.90 5.56
CA ILE A 119 2.21 6.78 5.47
C ILE A 119 2.77 5.56 6.20
N ALA A 120 4.03 5.20 5.95
CA ALA A 120 4.71 4.07 6.59
C ALA A 120 4.76 4.24 8.11
N LYS A 121 5.06 5.45 8.59
CA LYS A 121 5.07 5.75 10.02
C LYS A 121 3.67 5.68 10.63
N HIS A 122 2.66 6.19 9.94
CA HIS A 122 1.28 6.15 10.42
C HIS A 122 0.74 4.72 10.55
N LEU A 123 1.11 3.83 9.62
CA LEU A 123 0.73 2.43 9.63
C LEU A 123 1.72 1.52 10.40
N SER A 124 2.78 2.08 10.98
CA SER A 124 3.88 1.35 11.63
C SER A 124 4.40 0.18 10.78
N LEU A 125 4.63 0.43 9.48
CA LEU A 125 5.03 -0.60 8.54
C LEU A 125 6.46 -1.08 8.82
N PRO A 126 6.72 -2.40 8.86
CA PRO A 126 8.08 -2.91 8.94
C PRO A 126 8.84 -2.63 7.63
N PRO A 127 10.19 -2.58 7.65
CA PRO A 127 11.00 -2.24 6.47
C PRO A 127 10.69 -3.06 5.21
N VAL A 128 10.30 -4.33 5.37
CA VAL A 128 9.95 -5.25 4.27
C VAL A 128 8.70 -4.80 3.49
N LYS A 129 7.83 -3.98 4.08
CA LYS A 129 6.56 -3.53 3.51
C LYS A 129 6.53 -2.06 3.09
N LEU A 130 7.70 -1.39 3.04
CA LEU A 130 7.79 0.02 2.63
C LEU A 130 7.40 0.26 1.16
N HIS A 131 7.49 -0.74 0.28
CA HIS A 131 7.03 -0.62 -1.10
C HIS A 131 5.52 -0.30 -1.19
N CYS A 132 4.72 -0.75 -0.22
CA CYS A 132 3.28 -0.44 -0.17
C CYS A 132 3.02 1.06 0.03
N SER A 133 3.83 1.72 0.86
CA SER A 133 3.76 3.17 1.04
C SER A 133 4.30 3.96 -0.15
N MET A 134 5.31 3.42 -0.86
CA MET A 134 5.83 4.02 -2.09
C MET A 134 4.79 3.98 -3.21
N LEU A 135 4.11 2.83 -3.38
CA LEU A 135 3.02 2.67 -4.35
C LEU A 135 1.91 3.71 -4.13
N ALA A 136 1.56 3.98 -2.87
CA ALA A 136 0.55 4.98 -2.52
C ALA A 136 1.00 6.41 -2.88
N GLU A 137 2.25 6.78 -2.60
CA GLU A 137 2.82 8.08 -3.01
C GLU A 137 2.84 8.23 -4.54
N ASP A 138 3.28 7.21 -5.27
CA ASP A 138 3.33 7.21 -6.73
C ASP A 138 1.93 7.33 -7.33
N ALA A 139 0.93 6.68 -6.73
CA ALA A 139 -0.47 6.78 -7.15
C ALA A 139 -1.01 8.21 -7.02
N ILE A 140 -0.69 8.91 -5.92
CA ILE A 140 -1.10 10.31 -5.70
C ILE A 140 -0.50 11.21 -6.80
N LYS A 141 0.81 11.09 -7.02
CA LYS A 141 1.52 11.87 -8.05
C LYS A 141 0.97 11.60 -9.45
N ALA A 142 0.72 10.33 -9.78
CA ALA A 142 0.14 9.95 -11.06
C ALA A 142 -1.27 10.53 -11.26
N ALA A 143 -2.12 10.50 -10.22
CA ALA A 143 -3.47 11.04 -10.29
C ALA A 143 -3.50 12.56 -10.49
N VAL A 144 -2.62 13.30 -9.80
CA VAL A 144 -2.47 14.75 -9.98
C VAL A 144 -1.95 15.07 -11.37
N LYS A 145 -0.93 14.34 -11.85
CA LYS A 145 -0.38 14.51 -13.20
C LYS A 145 -1.43 14.27 -14.30
N ASP A 146 -2.25 13.23 -14.17
CA ASP A 146 -3.34 12.96 -15.11
C ASP A 146 -4.37 14.11 -15.15
N TYR A 147 -4.76 14.63 -13.99
CA TYR A 147 -5.67 15.78 -13.93
C TYR A 147 -5.07 17.04 -14.59
N GLN A 148 -3.81 17.35 -14.29
CA GLN A 148 -3.11 18.49 -14.91
C GLN A 148 -2.99 18.32 -16.43
N ALA A 149 -2.70 17.10 -16.91
CA ALA A 149 -2.62 16.81 -18.34
C ALA A 149 -4.00 16.97 -19.03
N LYS A 150 -5.10 16.55 -18.38
CA LYS A 150 -6.46 16.77 -18.88
C LYS A 150 -6.81 18.25 -18.97
N ARG A 151 -6.45 19.05 -17.96
CA ARG A 151 -6.64 20.51 -17.96
C ARG A 151 -5.80 21.22 -19.02
N ALA A 152 -4.57 20.76 -19.27
CA ALA A 152 -3.74 21.30 -20.33
C ALA A 152 -4.33 21.02 -21.73
N LYS A 153 -4.85 19.80 -21.94
CA LYS A 153 -5.55 19.41 -23.17
C LYS A 153 -6.85 20.19 -23.38
N SER A 154 -7.64 20.43 -22.32
CA SER A 154 -8.87 21.24 -22.42
C SER A 154 -8.59 22.72 -22.71
N ASN A 155 -7.44 23.23 -22.24
CA ASN A 155 -7.04 24.63 -22.41
C ASN A 155 -6.18 24.87 -23.67
N GLY A 156 -6.06 23.88 -24.58
CA GLY A 156 -5.45 24.06 -25.89
C GLY A 156 -3.91 24.14 -25.91
N THR A 157 -3.22 23.68 -24.86
CA THR A 157 -1.75 23.58 -24.89
C THR A 157 -1.35 22.12 -25.09
N GLU A 158 -1.09 21.73 -26.34
CA GLU A 158 -0.47 20.45 -26.69
C GLU A 158 0.96 20.38 -26.10
N ALA A 159 1.10 19.74 -24.94
CA ALA A 159 2.38 19.25 -24.47
C ALA A 159 2.53 17.79 -24.88
N ALA A 160 3.60 17.52 -25.64
CA ALA A 160 3.92 16.31 -26.36
C ALA A 160 3.70 15.00 -25.58
N ASP A 161 3.09 14.07 -26.31
CA ASP A 161 2.94 12.66 -25.98
C ASP A 161 4.32 12.02 -25.74
N ALA A 162 4.50 11.42 -24.56
CA ALA A 162 5.60 10.51 -24.28
C ALA A 162 5.00 9.09 -24.24
N PRO A 163 5.27 8.23 -25.23
CA PRO A 163 4.65 6.93 -25.28
C PRO A 163 5.20 6.03 -24.17
N LEU A 164 4.31 5.61 -23.27
CA LEU A 164 4.48 4.40 -22.46
C LEU A 164 4.32 3.19 -23.40
N GLN A 165 5.40 2.80 -24.07
CA GLN A 165 5.49 1.51 -24.74
C GLN A 165 5.68 0.39 -23.71
N GLU A 166 4.62 -0.41 -23.58
CA GLU A 166 4.68 -1.87 -23.77
C GLU A 166 5.69 -2.65 -22.90
N ALA A 167 5.24 -3.13 -21.74
CA ALA A 167 5.86 -4.24 -21.02
C ALA A 167 4.90 -5.43 -20.98
N ALA A 168 4.76 -6.10 -22.13
CA ALA A 168 4.09 -7.39 -22.26
C ALA A 168 4.70 -8.23 -23.40
N LYS A 169 5.99 -8.58 -23.28
CA LYS A 169 6.59 -9.80 -23.88
C LYS A 169 8.06 -9.95 -23.48
N ALA A 170 8.34 -10.92 -22.61
CA ALA A 170 9.52 -11.79 -22.63
C ALA A 170 9.27 -12.92 -21.63
#